data_AF-A0A250F5E8-F1
#
_entry.id   AF-A0A250F5E8-F1
#
_cell.length_a   1.000
_cell.length_b   1.000
_cell.length_c   1.000
_cell.angle_alpha   90.00
_cell.angle_beta   90.00
_cell.angle_gamma   90.00
#
_symmetry.space_group_name_H-M   'P 1'
#
loop_
_entity.id
_entity.type
_entity.pdbx_description
1 polymer ?
#
loop_
_entity_poly.entity_id
_entity_poly.type
_entity_poly.pdbx_seq_one_letter_code
_entity_poly.pdbx_strand_id
1 'polypeptide(L)'
;MTYTVTIHRTHTLLKLTYKKGELCKIEIKRGGLNTQQYQQLGAILPPQEEDIQRYQEQWNGSVSYREDVPDPVSLYGNFLDEWFAFYKRLYGFPPKFTGADGKALKQIISYLQQVSANDIEALSTWQYLLGNWQKMDEFHQRNTDLKYINSQLNKILQNAKRGNSSAKQTYSTDFKRKILEGIFTQ
;
A
#
# COMPACT_ATOMS: atom_id res chain seq x y z
N MET A 1 -14.01 19.23 0.03
CA MET A 1 -13.24 18.21 0.79
C MET A 1 -14.13 17.02 1.12
N THR A 2 -13.57 15.91 1.61
CA THR A 2 -14.37 14.78 2.14
C THR A 2 -13.99 14.46 3.57
N TYR A 3 -14.98 14.09 4.38
CA TYR A 3 -14.80 13.71 5.78
C TYR A 3 -15.51 12.40 6.08
N THR A 4 -14.90 11.57 6.92
CA THR A 4 -15.55 10.41 7.53
C THR A 4 -16.07 10.81 8.90
N VAL A 5 -17.36 10.61 9.12
CA VAL A 5 -18.03 10.86 10.40
C VAL A 5 -18.41 9.54 11.04
N THR A 6 -17.99 9.33 12.28
CA THR A 6 -18.29 8.12 13.06
C THR A 6 -19.28 8.45 14.15
N ILE A 7 -20.43 7.78 14.14
CA ILE A 7 -21.40 7.82 15.23
C ILE A 7 -21.07 6.64 16.16
N HIS A 8 -20.48 6.92 17.32
CA HIS A 8 -19.88 5.89 18.17
C HIS A 8 -20.90 4.89 18.72
N ARG A 9 -22.10 5.36 19.07
CA ARG A 9 -23.16 4.52 19.64
C ARG A 9 -23.64 3.41 18.70
N THR A 10 -23.73 3.68 17.41
CA THR A 10 -24.25 2.74 16.40
C THR A 10 -23.15 2.16 15.52
N HIS A 11 -21.90 2.59 15.71
CA HIS A 11 -20.78 2.31 14.81
C HIS A 11 -21.09 2.62 13.34
N THR A 12 -21.95 3.61 13.09
CA THR A 12 -22.31 4.05 11.74
C THR A 12 -21.21 4.97 11.21
N LEU A 13 -20.77 4.72 9.98
CA LEU A 13 -19.83 5.55 9.25
C LEU A 13 -20.53 6.29 8.13
N LEU A 14 -20.45 7.62 8.17
CA LEU A 14 -20.93 8.50 7.12
C LEU A 14 -19.75 9.11 6.39
N LYS A 15 -19.86 9.29 5.09
CA LYS A 15 -18.96 10.11 4.29
C LYS A 15 -19.68 11.40 3.93
N LEU A 16 -19.11 12.51 4.35
CA LEU A 16 -19.54 13.85 3.99
C LEU A 16 -18.68 14.36 2.84
N THR A 17 -19.31 15.01 1.87
CA THR A 17 -18.62 15.72 0.79
C THR A 17 -18.99 17.18 0.82
N TYR A 18 -17.99 18.04 0.97
CA TYR A 18 -18.11 19.48 0.91
C TYR A 18 -17.65 20.00 -0.46
N LYS A 19 -18.41 20.92 -1.05
CA LYS A 19 -18.05 21.65 -2.28
C LYS A 19 -18.17 23.14 -2.02
N LYS A 20 -17.10 23.89 -2.30
CA LYS A 20 -17.03 25.34 -2.00
C LYS A 20 -17.35 25.67 -0.53
N GLY A 21 -16.93 24.80 0.41
CA GLY A 21 -17.19 24.96 1.84
C GLY A 21 -18.55 24.42 2.32
N GLU A 22 -19.49 24.08 1.42
CA GLU A 22 -20.85 23.67 1.80
C GLU A 22 -21.05 22.16 1.71
N LEU A 23 -21.79 21.58 2.67
CA LEU A 23 -22.16 20.16 2.67
C LEU A 23 -23.06 19.85 1.47
N CYS A 24 -22.53 19.06 0.53
CA CYS A 24 -23.19 18.74 -0.74
C CYS A 24 -23.70 17.30 -0.80
N LYS A 25 -23.06 16.37 -0.08
CA LYS A 25 -23.42 14.94 -0.13
C LYS A 25 -23.15 14.23 1.19
N ILE A 26 -24.05 13.34 1.56
CA ILE A 26 -23.95 12.43 2.70
C ILE A 26 -24.10 11.00 2.17
N GLU A 27 -23.17 10.12 2.49
CA GLU A 27 -23.23 8.70 2.12
C GLU A 27 -23.01 7.81 3.34
N ILE A 28 -23.83 6.78 3.52
CA ILE A 28 -23.56 5.76 4.54
C ILE A 28 -22.55 4.77 3.98
N LYS A 29 -21.38 4.67 4.60
CA LYS A 29 -20.33 3.71 4.22
C LYS A 29 -20.44 2.40 4.98
N ARG A 30 -20.89 2.45 6.23
CA ARG A 30 -21.05 1.27 7.08
C ARG A 30 -22.13 1.50 8.14
N GLY A 31 -22.83 0.43 8.51
CA GLY A 31 -23.89 0.47 9.51
C GLY A 31 -25.22 0.88 8.91
N GLY A 32 -26.16 1.26 9.78
CA GLY A 32 -27.49 1.69 9.39
C GLY A 32 -28.01 2.75 10.35
N LEU A 33 -28.99 3.51 9.88
CA LEU A 33 -29.74 4.47 10.69
C LEU A 33 -31.21 4.11 10.55
N ASN A 34 -31.95 4.16 11.65
CA ASN A 34 -33.40 4.09 11.62
C ASN A 34 -34.00 5.45 11.26
N THR A 35 -35.31 5.50 11.01
CA THR A 35 -36.01 6.72 10.57
C THR A 35 -35.82 7.91 11.52
N GLN A 36 -35.84 7.69 12.83
CA GLN A 36 -35.63 8.76 13.82
C GLN A 36 -34.19 9.28 13.79
N GLN A 37 -33.21 8.38 13.66
CA GLN A 37 -31.80 8.74 13.57
C GLN A 37 -31.48 9.53 12.30
N TYR A 38 -32.14 9.21 11.18
CA TYR A 38 -32.01 9.99 9.94
C TYR A 38 -32.47 11.44 10.12
N GLN A 39 -33.59 11.65 10.82
CA GLN A 39 -34.12 13.00 11.09
C GLN A 39 -33.17 13.83 11.98
N GLN A 40 -32.40 13.17 12.84
CA GLN A 40 -31.46 13.81 13.75
C GLN A 40 -30.10 14.13 13.12
N LEU A 41 -29.82 13.65 11.89
CA LEU A 41 -28.55 13.92 11.22
C LEU A 41 -28.27 15.42 11.08
N GLY A 42 -29.30 16.24 10.82
CA GLY A 42 -29.12 17.70 10.69
C GLY A 42 -28.52 18.37 11.93
N ALA A 43 -28.66 17.78 13.13
CA ALA A 43 -28.09 18.33 14.35
C ALA A 43 -26.59 18.03 14.51
N ILE A 44 -26.11 16.94 13.90
CA ILE A 44 -24.73 16.46 14.04
C ILE A 44 -23.91 16.64 12.76
N LEU A 45 -24.49 17.08 11.65
CA LEU A 45 -23.76 17.29 10.41
C LEU A 45 -23.49 18.78 10.20
N PRO A 46 -22.21 19.22 10.18
CA PRO A 46 -21.87 20.62 9.97
C PRO A 46 -22.31 21.07 8.57
N PRO A 47 -23.14 22.13 8.43
CA PRO A 47 -23.53 22.64 7.12
C PRO A 47 -22.35 23.20 6.33
N GLN A 48 -21.41 23.84 7.04
CA GLN A 48 -20.18 24.41 6.48
C GLN A 48 -18.96 23.59 6.94
N GLU A 49 -17.95 23.51 6.08
CA GLU A 49 -16.69 22.80 6.35
C GLU A 49 -15.95 23.43 7.54
N GLU A 50 -15.97 24.75 7.65
CA GLU A 50 -15.34 25.53 8.73
C GLU A 50 -15.93 25.22 10.11
N ASP A 51 -17.18 24.74 10.17
CA ASP A 51 -17.87 24.39 11.41
C ASP A 51 -17.44 23.03 11.99
N ILE A 52 -16.66 22.23 11.25
CA ILE A 52 -16.30 20.87 11.66
C ILE A 52 -15.64 20.84 13.04
N GLN A 53 -14.71 21.76 13.32
CA GLN A 53 -14.02 21.77 14.62
C GLN A 53 -14.98 22.07 15.77
N ARG A 54 -15.89 23.04 15.59
CA ARG A 54 -16.93 23.37 16.58
C ARG A 54 -17.83 22.17 16.83
N TYR A 55 -18.26 21.46 15.79
CA TYR A 55 -19.09 20.26 15.92
C TYR A 55 -18.33 19.09 16.57
N GLN A 56 -17.04 18.95 16.30
CA GLN A 56 -16.17 17.95 16.93
C GLN A 56 -16.08 18.17 18.44
N GLU A 57 -16.00 19.42 18.89
CA GLU A 57 -16.00 19.78 20.31
C GLU A 57 -17.40 19.59 20.94
N GLN A 58 -18.45 20.06 20.27
CA GLN A 58 -19.83 19.97 20.75
C GLN A 58 -20.31 18.52 20.93
N TRP A 59 -19.92 17.64 20.01
CA TRP A 59 -20.34 16.24 19.99
C TRP A 59 -19.25 15.27 20.46
N ASN A 60 -18.25 15.77 21.18
CA ASN A 60 -17.13 14.98 21.67
C ASN A 60 -17.60 13.72 22.40
N GLY A 61 -16.99 12.58 22.08
CA GLY A 61 -17.34 11.25 22.59
C GLY A 61 -18.57 10.59 21.94
N SER A 62 -19.48 11.35 21.32
CA SER A 62 -20.66 10.81 20.63
C SER A 62 -20.46 10.68 19.13
N VAL A 63 -19.82 11.70 18.54
CA VAL A 63 -19.53 11.78 17.10
C VAL A 63 -18.09 12.25 16.92
N SER A 64 -17.38 11.65 15.96
CA SER A 64 -16.07 12.12 15.50
C SER A 64 -16.08 12.39 14.01
N TYR A 65 -15.37 13.43 13.60
CA TYR A 65 -15.20 13.91 12.24
C TYR A 65 -13.72 13.82 11.91
N ARG A 66 -13.39 13.04 10.90
CA ARG A 66 -12.01 12.87 10.42
C ARG A 66 -11.97 13.28 8.96
N GLU A 67 -11.02 14.12 8.58
CA GLU A 67 -10.77 14.38 7.17
C GLU A 67 -10.43 13.06 6.48
N ASP A 68 -11.11 12.79 5.37
CA ASP A 68 -10.89 11.62 4.53
C ASP A 68 -9.67 11.90 3.67
N VAL A 69 -8.51 11.96 4.33
CA VAL A 69 -7.21 11.97 3.66
C VAL A 69 -7.07 10.60 3.02
N PRO A 70 -6.76 10.50 1.70
CA PRO A 70 -6.47 9.22 1.09
C PRO A 70 -5.46 8.48 1.97
N ASP A 71 -5.79 7.25 2.37
CA ASP A 71 -4.84 6.45 3.12
C ASP A 71 -3.53 6.45 2.34
N PRO A 72 -2.37 6.74 2.98
CA PRO A 72 -1.10 6.61 2.31
C PRO A 72 -1.06 5.22 1.67
N VAL A 73 -0.72 5.16 0.38
CA VAL A 73 -0.75 3.90 -0.38
C VAL A 73 -0.08 2.83 0.46
N SER A 74 -0.86 1.81 0.83
CA SER A 74 -0.39 0.76 1.72
C SER A 74 0.91 0.17 1.16
N LEU A 75 1.81 -0.34 2.02
CA LEU A 75 3.04 -0.97 1.55
C LEU A 75 2.77 -2.01 0.45
N TYR A 76 1.71 -2.80 0.62
CA TYR A 76 1.23 -3.74 -0.40
C TYR A 76 0.89 -3.05 -1.73
N GLY A 77 0.20 -1.92 -1.69
CA GLY A 77 -0.12 -1.10 -2.86
C GLY A 77 1.15 -0.64 -3.60
N ASN A 78 2.15 -0.13 -2.86
CA ASN A 78 3.41 0.32 -3.48
C ASN A 78 4.17 -0.82 -4.18
N PHE A 79 4.19 -2.00 -3.56
CA PHE A 79 4.80 -3.20 -4.16
C PHE A 79 4.03 -3.70 -5.39
N LEU A 80 2.70 -3.66 -5.33
CA LEU A 80 1.83 -4.05 -6.42
C LEU A 80 2.00 -3.11 -7.62
N ASP A 81 1.97 -1.80 -7.37
CA ASP A 81 2.14 -0.77 -8.38
C ASP A 81 3.50 -0.91 -9.09
N GLU A 82 4.57 -1.16 -8.32
CA GLU A 82 5.89 -1.40 -8.91
C GLU A 82 5.91 -2.64 -9.81
N TRP A 83 5.26 -3.74 -9.40
CA TRP A 83 5.20 -4.94 -10.23
C TRP A 83 4.35 -4.73 -11.50
N PHE A 84 3.23 -4.03 -11.40
CA PHE A 84 2.41 -3.66 -12.56
C PHE A 84 3.17 -2.76 -13.52
N ALA A 85 3.89 -1.76 -13.00
CA ALA A 85 4.73 -0.87 -13.80
C ALA A 85 5.86 -1.63 -14.50
N PHE A 86 6.52 -2.54 -13.78
CA PHE A 86 7.51 -3.46 -14.33
C PHE A 86 6.95 -4.31 -15.47
N TYR A 87 5.83 -5.00 -15.25
CA TYR A 87 5.22 -5.87 -16.26
C TYR A 87 4.79 -5.07 -17.50
N LYS A 88 4.13 -3.92 -17.29
CA LYS A 88 3.71 -3.04 -18.38
C LYS A 88 4.89 -2.50 -19.17
N ARG A 89 6.02 -2.19 -18.53
CA ARG A 89 7.25 -1.75 -19.21
C ARG A 89 7.82 -2.85 -20.11
N LEU A 90 7.70 -4.12 -19.71
CA LEU A 90 8.21 -5.25 -20.50
C LEU A 90 7.28 -5.65 -21.64
N TYR A 91 5.96 -5.67 -21.41
CA TYR A 91 5.01 -6.27 -22.34
C TYR A 91 4.06 -5.26 -23.00
N GLY A 92 4.03 -4.00 -22.55
CA GLY A 92 3.19 -2.94 -23.11
C GLY A 92 1.72 -2.95 -22.65
N PHE A 93 1.28 -3.98 -21.92
CA PHE A 93 -0.08 -4.12 -21.40
C PHE A 93 -0.08 -4.55 -19.93
N PRO A 94 -1.18 -4.29 -19.18
CA PRO A 94 -1.26 -4.68 -17.77
C PRO A 94 -1.36 -6.20 -17.61
N PRO A 95 -0.74 -6.78 -16.57
CA PRO A 95 -0.84 -8.21 -16.30
C PRO A 95 -2.25 -8.61 -15.87
N LYS A 96 -2.64 -9.84 -16.17
CA LYS A 96 -3.79 -10.48 -15.49
C LYS A 96 -3.38 -10.81 -14.06
N PHE A 97 -4.07 -10.25 -13.08
CA PHE A 97 -3.76 -10.45 -11.67
C PHE A 97 -4.79 -11.35 -10.99
N THR A 98 -4.32 -12.44 -10.37
CA THR A 98 -5.16 -13.45 -9.72
C THR A 98 -4.92 -13.50 -8.22
N GLY A 99 -5.77 -14.24 -7.49
CA GLY A 99 -5.58 -14.46 -6.06
C GLY A 99 -4.25 -15.15 -5.72
N ALA A 100 -3.73 -16.00 -6.62
CA ALA A 100 -2.43 -16.64 -6.44
C ALA A 100 -1.28 -15.61 -6.53
N ASP A 101 -1.40 -14.62 -7.41
CA ASP A 101 -0.40 -13.55 -7.56
C ASP A 101 -0.40 -12.64 -6.34
N GLY A 102 -1.59 -12.30 -5.82
CA GLY A 102 -1.70 -11.57 -4.55
C GLY A 102 -1.12 -12.33 -3.36
N LYS A 103 -1.30 -13.65 -3.29
CA LYS A 103 -0.66 -14.48 -2.27
C LYS A 103 0.87 -14.47 -2.39
N ALA A 104 1.39 -14.63 -3.61
CA ALA A 104 2.83 -14.61 -3.87
C ALA A 104 3.44 -13.24 -3.51
N LEU A 105 2.78 -12.14 -3.89
CA LEU A 105 3.24 -10.78 -3.55
C LEU A 105 3.29 -10.56 -2.04
N LYS A 106 2.27 -11.00 -1.28
CA LYS A 106 2.29 -10.92 0.19
C LYS A 106 3.48 -11.66 0.79
N GLN A 107 3.79 -12.86 0.28
CA GLN A 107 4.93 -13.64 0.76
C GLN A 107 6.27 -12.97 0.45
N ILE A 108 6.42 -12.37 -0.74
CA ILE A 108 7.59 -11.57 -1.12
C ILE A 108 7.75 -10.38 -0.16
N ILE A 109 6.68 -9.62 0.08
CA ILE A 109 6.70 -8.47 0.99
C ILE A 109 7.12 -8.90 2.40
N SER A 110 6.48 -9.93 2.95
CA SER A 110 6.81 -10.43 4.30
C SER A 110 8.28 -10.86 4.41
N TYR A 111 8.81 -11.52 3.39
CA TYR A 111 10.22 -11.90 3.38
C TYR A 111 11.14 -10.67 3.31
N LEU A 112 10.86 -9.73 2.40
CA LEU A 112 11.69 -8.54 2.24
C LEU A 112 11.66 -7.65 3.49
N GLN A 113 10.52 -7.55 4.18
CA GLN A 113 10.44 -6.90 5.49
C GLN A 113 11.28 -7.60 6.55
N GLN A 114 11.33 -8.94 6.55
CA GLN A 114 12.15 -9.70 7.50
C GLN A 114 13.65 -9.47 7.30
N VAL A 115 14.10 -9.24 6.06
CA VAL A 115 15.53 -9.07 5.74
C VAL A 115 15.96 -7.61 5.57
N SER A 116 15.04 -6.66 5.67
CA SER A 116 15.32 -5.21 5.58
C SER A 116 15.19 -4.54 6.95
N ALA A 117 15.81 -3.38 7.14
CA ALA A 117 15.70 -2.61 8.38
C ALA A 117 14.32 -1.96 8.56
N ASN A 118 13.63 -1.64 7.46
CA ASN A 118 12.30 -1.02 7.46
C ASN A 118 11.58 -1.21 6.11
N ASP A 119 10.31 -0.79 6.07
CA ASP A 119 9.45 -0.89 4.89
C ASP A 119 9.97 -0.12 3.66
N ILE A 120 10.65 1.01 3.87
CA ILE A 120 11.24 1.82 2.79
C ILE A 120 12.37 1.03 2.12
N GLU A 121 13.21 0.37 2.92
CA GLU A 121 14.29 -0.48 2.41
C GLU A 121 13.74 -1.74 1.72
N ALA A 122 12.68 -2.36 2.25
CA ALA A 122 12.03 -3.50 1.62
C ALA A 122 11.48 -3.14 0.22
N LEU A 123 10.74 -2.02 0.12
CA LEU A 123 10.22 -1.52 -1.16
C LEU A 123 11.35 -1.15 -2.11
N SER A 124 12.37 -0.47 -1.60
CA SER A 124 13.56 -0.12 -2.37
C SER A 124 14.27 -1.35 -2.96
N THR A 125 14.34 -2.45 -2.21
CA THR A 125 14.93 -3.71 -2.67
C THR A 125 14.09 -4.33 -3.78
N TRP A 126 12.76 -4.28 -3.64
CA TRP A 126 11.82 -4.74 -4.66
C TRP A 126 11.93 -3.94 -5.97
N GLN A 127 11.89 -2.61 -5.89
CA GLN A 127 12.09 -1.70 -7.02
C GLN A 127 13.43 -1.97 -7.72
N TYR A 128 14.48 -2.19 -6.94
CA TYR A 128 15.81 -2.46 -7.47
C TYR A 128 15.87 -3.78 -8.24
N LEU A 129 15.29 -4.84 -7.68
CA LEU A 129 15.21 -6.16 -8.31
C LEU A 129 14.44 -6.10 -9.64
N LEU A 130 13.27 -5.47 -9.65
CA LEU A 130 12.45 -5.33 -10.87
C LEU A 130 13.05 -4.38 -11.90
N GLY A 131 13.70 -3.29 -11.45
CA GLY A 131 14.38 -2.33 -12.31
C GLY A 131 15.60 -2.92 -13.04
N ASN A 132 16.21 -3.97 -12.49
CA ASN A 132 17.38 -4.65 -13.07
C ASN A 132 17.05 -6.04 -13.63
N TRP A 133 15.77 -6.41 -13.75
CA TRP A 133 15.34 -7.74 -14.21
C TRP A 133 15.92 -8.14 -15.57
N GLN A 134 16.01 -7.18 -16.50
CA GLN A 134 16.55 -7.40 -17.86
C GLN A 134 18.04 -7.72 -17.90
N LYS A 135 18.74 -7.60 -16.78
CA LYS A 135 20.15 -7.95 -16.69
C LYS A 135 20.36 -9.39 -16.17
N MET A 136 19.32 -10.05 -15.64
CA MET A 136 19.41 -11.43 -15.17
C MET A 136 19.72 -12.39 -16.34
N ASP A 137 20.03 -13.65 -16.10
CA ASP A 137 20.14 -14.62 -17.19
C ASP A 137 18.81 -14.79 -17.95
N GLU A 138 18.89 -15.30 -19.18
CA GLU A 138 17.71 -15.44 -20.05
C GLU A 138 16.60 -16.29 -19.41
N PHE A 139 16.94 -17.26 -18.57
CA PHE A 139 15.94 -18.11 -17.92
C PHE A 139 15.13 -17.30 -16.91
N HIS A 140 15.76 -16.46 -16.09
CA HIS A 140 15.04 -15.54 -15.20
C HIS A 140 14.27 -14.46 -15.97
N GLN A 141 14.86 -13.88 -17.01
CA GLN A 141 14.20 -12.83 -17.80
C GLN A 141 12.86 -13.28 -18.39
N ARG A 142 12.77 -14.53 -18.86
CA ARG A 142 11.54 -15.10 -19.45
C ARG A 142 10.43 -15.36 -18.43
N ASN A 143 10.72 -15.35 -17.13
CA ASN A 143 9.78 -15.74 -16.08
C ASN A 143 9.44 -14.57 -15.13
N THR A 144 8.52 -13.70 -15.55
CA THR A 144 8.15 -12.48 -14.80
C THR A 144 6.97 -12.65 -13.82
N ASP A 145 6.43 -13.87 -13.71
CA ASP A 145 5.28 -14.18 -12.86
C ASP A 145 5.64 -14.07 -11.36
N LEU A 146 4.76 -13.46 -10.56
CA LEU A 146 4.97 -13.32 -9.11
C LEU A 146 5.18 -14.65 -8.40
N LYS A 147 4.49 -15.71 -8.84
CA LYS A 147 4.67 -17.07 -8.30
C LYS A 147 6.10 -17.58 -8.51
N TYR A 148 6.65 -17.36 -9.69
CA TYR A 148 8.02 -17.74 -10.01
C TYR A 148 9.01 -16.91 -9.20
N ILE A 149 8.88 -15.59 -9.22
CA ILE A 149 9.74 -14.66 -8.48
C ILE A 149 9.79 -15.06 -6.99
N ASN A 150 8.63 -15.30 -6.39
CA ASN A 150 8.52 -15.76 -5.01
C ASN A 150 9.26 -17.10 -4.77
N SER A 151 9.10 -18.08 -5.67
CA SER A 151 9.76 -19.38 -5.54
C SER A 151 11.29 -19.30 -5.64
N GLN A 152 11.82 -18.34 -6.40
CA GLN A 152 13.26 -18.16 -6.61
C GLN A 152 13.85 -17.02 -5.75
N LEU A 153 13.04 -16.30 -4.96
CA LEU A 153 13.46 -15.09 -4.24
C LEU A 153 14.71 -15.33 -3.39
N ASN A 154 14.75 -16.45 -2.65
CA ASN A 154 15.91 -16.83 -1.86
C ASN A 154 17.16 -17.04 -2.72
N LYS A 155 17.06 -17.64 -3.90
CA LYS A 155 18.23 -17.86 -4.78
C LYS A 155 18.69 -16.55 -5.42
N ILE A 156 17.74 -15.73 -5.88
CA ILE A 156 18.00 -14.39 -6.42
C ILE A 156 18.75 -13.53 -5.39
N LEU A 157 18.39 -13.65 -4.10
CA LEU A 157 19.04 -12.92 -3.01
C LEU A 157 20.29 -13.63 -2.45
N GLN A 158 20.39 -14.95 -2.49
CA GLN A 158 21.58 -15.69 -2.00
C GLN A 158 22.77 -15.54 -2.95
N ASN A 159 22.53 -15.46 -4.26
CA ASN A 159 23.59 -15.15 -5.22
C ASN A 159 24.22 -13.79 -4.92
N ALA A 160 23.44 -12.83 -4.40
CA ALA A 160 23.94 -11.55 -3.87
C ALA A 160 24.81 -11.70 -2.61
N LYS A 161 24.55 -12.71 -1.77
CA LYS A 161 25.21 -12.91 -0.47
C LYS A 161 26.52 -13.71 -0.56
N ARG A 162 26.66 -14.61 -1.55
CA ARG A 162 27.85 -15.46 -1.72
C ARG A 162 29.12 -14.73 -2.17
N GLY A 163 29.02 -13.50 -2.69
CA GLY A 163 30.18 -12.66 -2.99
C GLY A 163 30.88 -12.05 -1.77
N ASN A 164 30.51 -12.44 -0.54
CA ASN A 164 30.85 -11.68 0.66
C ASN A 164 31.34 -12.59 1.81
N SER A 165 32.63 -12.97 1.76
CA SER A 165 33.34 -13.69 2.82
C SER A 165 34.03 -12.74 3.80
N SER A 166 33.31 -11.84 4.48
CA SER A 166 33.76 -11.28 5.78
C SER A 166 32.79 -10.25 6.35
N ALA A 167 32.53 -10.40 7.65
CA ALA A 167 31.95 -9.44 8.60
C ALA A 167 30.45 -9.11 8.52
N LYS A 168 29.83 -9.14 9.72
CA LYS A 168 28.51 -8.58 10.03
C LYS A 168 28.47 -7.13 9.56
N GLN A 169 27.64 -6.79 8.59
CA GLN A 169 27.50 -5.40 8.16
C GLN A 169 26.07 -5.05 7.73
N THR A 170 25.66 -3.89 8.22
CA THR A 170 24.42 -3.15 7.99
C THR A 170 24.06 -3.12 6.50
N TYR A 171 22.86 -3.60 6.18
CA TYR A 171 22.35 -3.63 4.82
C TYR A 171 21.84 -2.22 4.46
N SER A 172 22.48 -1.62 3.46
CA SER A 172 22.18 -0.32 2.83
C SER A 172 22.65 -0.43 1.36
N THR A 173 22.85 0.66 0.61
CA THR A 173 23.27 0.73 -0.82
C THR A 173 24.23 -0.39 -1.30
N ASP A 174 25.12 -0.87 -0.43
CA ASP A 174 26.00 -2.01 -0.68
C ASP A 174 25.28 -3.34 -0.91
N PHE A 175 24.18 -3.63 -0.20
CA PHE A 175 23.34 -4.80 -0.43
C PHE A 175 22.73 -4.79 -1.83
N LYS A 176 22.20 -3.64 -2.25
CA LYS A 176 21.67 -3.46 -3.62
C LYS A 176 22.77 -3.68 -4.66
N ARG A 177 23.94 -3.05 -4.49
CA ARG A 177 25.09 -3.25 -5.40
C ARG A 177 25.49 -4.72 -5.50
N LYS A 178 25.53 -5.43 -4.38
CA LYS A 178 25.87 -6.87 -4.30
C LYS A 178 24.82 -7.77 -4.95
N ILE A 179 23.54 -7.39 -4.92
CA ILE A 179 22.49 -8.06 -5.69
C ILE A 179 22.83 -8.05 -7.18
N LEU A 180 23.33 -6.95 -7.74
CA LEU A 180 23.74 -6.93 -9.15
C LEU A 180 24.96 -7.80 -9.41
N GLU A 181 26.02 -7.65 -8.61
CA GLU A 181 27.27 -8.40 -8.81
C GLU A 181 27.02 -9.91 -8.77
N GLY A 182 26.19 -10.40 -7.84
CA GLY A 182 25.88 -11.81 -7.72
C GLY A 182 24.90 -12.37 -8.76
N ILE A 183 24.06 -11.51 -9.36
CA ILE A 183 23.08 -11.92 -10.38
C ILE A 183 23.68 -11.94 -11.79
N PHE A 184 24.77 -11.19 -12.05
CA PHE A 184 25.36 -11.05 -13.38
C PHE A 184 26.67 -11.81 -13.60
N THR A 185 27.12 -12.57 -12.61
CA THR A 185 28.24 -13.51 -12.77
C THR A 185 27.75 -14.95 -12.81
N GLN A 186 27.27 -15.38 -13.98
CA GLN A 186 27.51 -16.70 -14.59
C GLN A 186 27.45 -16.58 -16.11
#